data_AF-K0RAV9-F1
#
_entry.id   AF-K0RAV9-F1
#
_cell.length_a   1.000
_cell.length_b   1.000
_cell.length_c   1.000
_cell.angle_alpha   90.00
_cell.angle_beta   90.00
_cell.angle_gamma   90.00
#
_symmetry.space_group_name_H-M   'P 1'
#
loop_
_entity.id
_entity.type
_entity.pdbx_description
1 polymer ?
#
loop_
_entity_poly.entity_id
_entity_poly.type
_entity_poly.pdbx_seq_one_letter_code
_entity_poly.pdbx_strand_id
1 'polypeptide(L)'
;ERHEIVAGQVMSTEVKCLRPVERVGIVYDLLKNVSHGNFPIVDTASSGTLYGTASRTMLCTLLQRRAFGQPLEVNNGHYHPKPDGADDVAELLGPKRLSPLVQWDTLERVYPRYPTIDDIKLRQNDRNCWLDLRPYANTAPYTINETASIQV
;
A
#
# COMPACT_ATOMS: atom_id res chain seq x y z
N GLU A 1 -4.15 -41.80 12.59
CA GLU A 1 -3.94 -40.45 13.15
C GLU A 1 -4.49 -39.42 12.18
N ARG A 2 -5.26 -38.44 12.65
CA ARG A 2 -5.66 -37.30 11.81
C ARG A 2 -4.51 -36.30 11.88
N HIS A 3 -3.80 -36.08 10.77
CA HIS A 3 -2.84 -35.00 10.70
C HIS A 3 -3.61 -33.69 10.74
N GLU A 4 -3.48 -32.94 11.83
CA GLU A 4 -4.04 -31.59 11.91
C GLU A 4 -3.32 -30.70 10.89
N ILE A 5 -4.06 -30.19 9.91
CA ILE A 5 -3.55 -29.24 8.93
C ILE A 5 -3.53 -27.87 9.62
N VAL A 6 -2.42 -27.16 9.49
CA VAL A 6 -2.27 -25.80 10.05
C VAL A 6 -2.29 -24.74 8.95
N ALA A 7 -2.65 -23.51 9.29
CA ALA A 7 -2.74 -22.38 8.37
C ALA A 7 -1.48 -22.19 7.51
N GLY A 8 -0.30 -22.35 8.10
CA GLY A 8 1.00 -22.21 7.43
C GLY A 8 1.24 -23.19 6.29
N GLN A 9 0.56 -24.35 6.29
CA GLN A 9 0.66 -25.35 5.23
C GLN A 9 -0.24 -25.03 4.03
N VAL A 10 -1.23 -24.15 4.21
CA VAL A 10 -2.27 -23.84 3.20
C VAL A 10 -2.12 -22.41 2.66
N MET A 11 -1.58 -21.49 3.47
CA MET A 11 -1.43 -20.10 3.08
C MET A 11 -0.43 -19.93 1.91
N SER A 12 -0.70 -18.95 1.06
CA SER A 12 0.28 -18.54 0.04
C SER A 12 1.48 -17.85 0.69
N THR A 13 2.70 -18.22 0.30
CA THR A 13 3.94 -17.72 0.89
C THR A 13 4.50 -16.47 0.20
N GLU A 14 4.28 -16.34 -1.11
CA GLU A 14 4.78 -15.22 -1.94
C GLU A 14 3.83 -14.01 -1.93
N VAL A 15 3.56 -13.48 -0.74
CA VAL A 15 2.61 -12.38 -0.53
C VAL A 15 3.15 -11.08 -1.12
N LYS A 16 2.31 -10.37 -1.88
CA LYS A 16 2.64 -9.04 -2.41
C LYS A 16 2.19 -7.96 -1.44
N CYS A 17 3.15 -7.28 -0.82
CA CYS A 17 2.93 -6.24 0.18
C CYS A 17 3.26 -4.85 -0.37
N LEU A 18 2.74 -3.82 0.29
CA LEU A 18 3.07 -2.41 0.07
C LEU A 18 3.68 -1.82 1.33
N ARG A 19 4.49 -0.77 1.19
CA ARG A 19 4.95 0.03 2.34
C ARG A 19 3.88 1.04 2.77
N PRO A 20 3.91 1.55 4.03
CA PRO A 20 2.99 2.61 4.48
C PRO A 20 3.05 3.87 3.62
N VAL A 21 4.22 4.21 3.10
CA VAL A 21 4.43 5.25 2.09
C VAL A 21 5.22 4.61 0.96
N GLU A 22 4.64 4.57 -0.25
CA GLU A 22 5.17 3.78 -1.37
C GLU A 22 5.34 4.63 -2.62
N ARG A 23 6.31 4.26 -3.47
CA ARG A 23 6.46 4.93 -4.77
C ARG A 23 5.27 4.63 -5.67
N VAL A 24 4.75 5.66 -6.31
CA VAL A 24 3.58 5.55 -7.21
C VAL A 24 3.84 4.58 -8.36
N GLY A 25 5.07 4.57 -8.91
CA GLY A 25 5.46 3.62 -9.94
C GLY A 25 5.37 2.16 -9.46
N ILE A 26 5.79 1.87 -8.21
CA ILE A 26 5.73 0.53 -7.63
C ILE A 26 4.27 0.09 -7.46
N VAL A 27 3.41 0.95 -6.91
CA VAL A 27 1.99 0.66 -6.76
C VAL A 27 1.33 0.39 -8.11
N TYR A 28 1.61 1.23 -9.11
CA TYR A 28 1.04 1.08 -10.46
C TYR A 28 1.47 -0.23 -11.12
N ASP A 29 2.77 -0.55 -11.10
CA ASP A 29 3.29 -1.77 -11.70
C ASP A 29 2.77 -3.02 -10.98
N LEU A 30 2.70 -2.99 -9.65
CA LEU A 30 2.12 -4.08 -8.87
C LEU A 30 0.67 -4.34 -9.32
N LEU A 31 -0.15 -3.29 -9.39
CA LEU A 31 -1.55 -3.41 -9.80
C LEU A 31 -1.70 -3.88 -11.25
N LYS A 32 -0.78 -3.52 -12.16
CA LYS A 32 -0.77 -4.03 -13.53
C LYS A 32 -0.41 -5.51 -13.62
N ASN A 33 0.50 -5.97 -12.76
CA ASN A 33 1.08 -7.31 -12.85
C ASN A 33 0.30 -8.38 -12.07
N VAL A 34 -0.51 -8.01 -11.07
CA VAL A 34 -1.31 -8.98 -10.30
C VAL A 34 -2.79 -8.59 -10.23
N SER A 35 -3.66 -9.59 -10.13
CA SER A 35 -5.12 -9.45 -10.02
C SER A 35 -5.63 -9.47 -8.57
N HIS A 36 -4.75 -9.48 -7.57
CA HIS A 36 -5.14 -9.51 -6.14
C HIS A 36 -6.04 -8.33 -5.78
N GLY A 37 -7.08 -8.61 -4.99
CA GLY A 37 -8.07 -7.62 -4.56
C GLY A 37 -7.67 -6.81 -3.31
N ASN A 38 -6.70 -7.29 -2.54
CA ASN A 38 -6.27 -6.66 -1.29
C ASN A 38 -4.78 -6.92 -1.05
N PHE A 39 -4.10 -5.93 -0.45
CA PHE A 39 -2.66 -5.95 -0.25
C PHE A 39 -2.35 -5.63 1.22
N PRO A 40 -1.52 -6.44 1.90
CA PRO A 40 -0.99 -6.08 3.21
C PRO A 40 -0.07 -4.86 3.09
N ILE A 41 -0.20 -3.94 4.04
CA ILE A 41 0.73 -2.85 4.24
C ILE A 41 1.67 -3.27 5.36
N VAL A 42 2.95 -3.38 5.05
CA VAL A 42 3.97 -3.90 5.96
C VAL A 42 5.02 -2.82 6.16
N ASP A 43 5.29 -2.50 7.42
CA ASP A 43 6.40 -1.65 7.79
C ASP A 43 7.69 -2.48 7.86
N THR A 44 8.59 -2.24 6.91
CA THR A 44 9.87 -2.95 6.85
C THR A 44 10.89 -2.41 7.86
N ALA A 45 10.73 -1.18 8.36
CA ALA A 45 11.62 -0.63 9.38
C ALA A 45 11.47 -1.38 10.71
N SER A 46 10.27 -1.89 10.98
CA SER A 46 9.93 -2.69 12.17
C SER A 46 9.95 -4.20 11.90
N SER A 47 10.91 -4.67 11.09
CA SER A 47 11.12 -6.11 10.80
C SER A 47 9.91 -6.82 10.20
N GLY A 48 9.09 -6.11 9.40
CA GLY A 48 7.96 -6.71 8.71
C GLY A 48 6.66 -6.68 9.52
N THR A 49 6.49 -5.70 10.40
CA THR A 49 5.25 -5.55 11.17
C THR A 49 4.08 -5.17 10.25
N LEU A 50 2.96 -5.87 10.39
CA LEU A 50 1.73 -5.57 9.67
C LEU A 50 1.14 -4.24 10.16
N TYR A 51 1.10 -3.24 9.29
CA TYR A 51 0.46 -1.95 9.56
C TYR A 51 -1.04 -1.98 9.32
N GLY A 52 -1.46 -2.72 8.27
CA GLY A 52 -2.86 -2.79 7.87
C GLY A 52 -3.03 -3.42 6.50
N THR A 53 -4.16 -3.16 5.85
CA THR A 53 -4.43 -3.60 4.49
C THR A 53 -5.01 -2.48 3.62
N ALA A 54 -4.77 -2.55 2.31
CA ALA A 54 -5.37 -1.66 1.33
C ALA A 54 -5.99 -2.46 0.18
N SER A 55 -7.21 -2.08 -0.19
CA SER A 55 -7.93 -2.72 -1.29
C SER A 55 -7.44 -2.21 -2.65
N ARG A 56 -7.52 -3.08 -3.65
CA ARG A 56 -7.21 -2.74 -5.06
C ARG A 56 -8.02 -1.54 -5.55
N THR A 57 -9.31 -1.50 -5.23
CA THR A 57 -10.23 -0.44 -5.67
C THR A 57 -9.85 0.90 -5.04
N MET A 58 -9.47 0.92 -3.77
CA MET A 58 -8.94 2.10 -3.08
C MET A 58 -7.67 2.59 -3.76
N LEU A 59 -6.67 1.71 -3.98
CA LEU A 59 -5.41 2.07 -4.64
C LEU A 59 -5.64 2.64 -6.05
N CYS A 60 -6.49 1.99 -6.85
CA CYS A 60 -6.85 2.49 -8.19
C CYS A 60 -7.51 3.87 -8.10
N THR A 61 -8.40 4.08 -7.13
CA THR A 61 -9.07 5.38 -6.94
C THR A 61 -8.07 6.46 -6.54
N LEU A 62 -7.16 6.19 -5.61
CA LEU A 62 -6.11 7.12 -5.19
C LEU A 62 -5.20 7.51 -6.35
N LEU A 63 -4.78 6.54 -7.17
CA LEU A 63 -3.98 6.79 -8.37
C LEU A 63 -4.74 7.62 -9.41
N GLN A 64 -6.00 7.28 -9.70
CA GLN A 64 -6.83 8.04 -10.64
C GLN A 64 -7.04 9.49 -10.19
N ARG A 65 -7.23 9.70 -8.89
CA ARG A 65 -7.39 11.01 -8.26
C ARG A 65 -6.07 11.76 -8.05
N ARG A 66 -4.94 11.13 -8.39
CA ARG A 66 -3.59 11.68 -8.22
C ARG A 66 -3.29 12.08 -6.78
N ALA A 67 -3.66 11.22 -5.83
CA ALA A 67 -3.47 11.39 -4.39
C ALA A 67 -2.01 11.17 -3.95
N PHE A 68 -1.05 11.75 -4.68
CA PHE A 68 0.38 11.51 -4.49
C PHE A 68 1.17 12.80 -4.72
N GLY A 69 2.32 12.91 -4.05
CA GLY A 69 3.12 14.13 -4.02
C GLY A 69 4.62 13.85 -3.96
N GLN A 70 5.43 14.93 -3.95
CA GLN A 70 6.86 14.83 -3.71
C GLN A 70 7.17 15.09 -2.22
N PRO A 71 8.18 14.43 -1.62
CA PRO A 71 8.55 14.65 -0.22
C PRO A 71 9.14 16.05 0.04
N LEU A 72 9.57 16.74 -1.02
CA LEU A 72 10.24 18.05 -1.00
C LEU A 72 9.42 19.15 -0.30
N GLU A 73 8.10 19.02 -0.22
CA GLU A 73 7.22 20.00 0.44
C GLU A 73 7.23 19.89 1.98
N VAL A 74 7.89 18.88 2.57
CA VAL A 74 7.67 18.54 3.98
C VAL A 74 8.72 19.14 4.94
N ASN A 75 9.90 19.54 4.46
CA ASN A 75 10.99 20.14 5.26
C ASN A 75 11.85 21.16 4.47
N ASN A 76 11.30 22.34 4.12
CA ASN A 76 12.05 23.52 3.64
C ASN A 76 13.18 23.26 2.61
N GLY A 77 13.04 22.28 1.72
CA GLY A 77 14.00 22.02 0.64
C GLY A 77 15.23 21.16 0.97
N HIS A 78 15.34 20.54 2.15
CA HIS A 78 16.48 19.66 2.49
C HIS A 78 16.23 18.16 2.24
N TYR A 79 15.49 17.79 1.18
CA TYR A 79 15.46 16.41 0.73
C TYR A 79 16.60 16.18 -0.27
N HIS A 80 17.71 15.63 0.21
CA HIS A 80 18.72 15.01 -0.63
C HIS A 80 18.41 13.52 -0.72
N PRO A 81 17.87 13.02 -1.85
CA PRO A 81 17.70 11.58 -2.03
C PRO A 81 19.06 10.92 -1.94
N LYS A 82 19.22 9.93 -1.06
CA LYS A 82 20.43 9.12 -1.10
C LYS A 82 20.48 8.35 -2.42
N PRO A 83 21.67 8.23 -3.05
CA PRO A 83 21.82 7.58 -4.36
C PRO A 83 21.47 6.08 -4.35
N ASP A 84 21.35 5.47 -3.16
CA ASP A 84 20.99 4.07 -2.96
C ASP A 84 19.46 3.83 -2.92
N GLY A 85 18.64 4.88 -2.92
CA GLY A 85 17.17 4.77 -2.96
C GLY A 85 16.55 4.11 -1.73
N ALA A 86 17.33 3.94 -0.65
CA ALA A 86 16.97 3.20 0.56
C ALA A 86 16.18 4.02 1.60
N ASP A 87 15.90 5.30 1.31
CA ASP A 87 15.23 6.17 2.27
C ASP A 87 13.80 5.68 2.55
N ASP A 88 13.54 5.34 3.82
CA ASP A 88 12.17 5.14 4.28
C ASP A 88 11.48 6.49 4.40
N VAL A 89 10.82 6.90 3.32
CA VAL A 89 10.06 8.15 3.29
C VAL A 89 8.98 8.17 4.38
N ALA A 90 8.48 7.02 4.84
CA ALA A 90 7.54 7.00 5.96
C ALA A 90 8.20 7.50 7.26
N GLU A 91 9.46 7.13 7.50
CA GLU A 91 10.25 7.60 8.66
C GLU A 91 10.55 9.10 8.56
N LEU A 92 10.98 9.57 7.38
CA LEU A 92 11.25 11.00 7.14
C LEU A 92 10.01 11.87 7.35
N LEU A 93 8.84 11.40 6.88
CA LEU A 93 7.57 12.08 7.08
C LEU A 93 7.14 12.06 8.55
N GLY A 94 7.54 11.02 9.31
CA GLY A 94 7.09 10.78 10.66
C GLY A 94 5.56 10.84 10.76
N PRO A 95 4.98 11.64 11.67
CA PRO A 95 3.53 11.76 11.78
C PRO A 95 2.88 12.59 10.66
N LYS A 96 3.66 13.41 9.92
CA LYS A 96 3.12 14.25 8.85
C LYS A 96 2.62 13.37 7.71
N ARG A 97 1.52 13.79 7.07
CA ARG A 97 0.94 13.12 5.90
C ARG A 97 1.34 13.81 4.62
N LEU A 98 1.54 13.02 3.58
CA LEU A 98 1.85 13.55 2.26
C LEU A 98 0.56 14.03 1.58
N SER A 99 0.56 15.29 1.14
CA SER A 99 -0.49 15.88 0.32
C SER A 99 -0.26 15.58 -1.18
N PRO A 100 -1.32 15.59 -2.01
CA PRO A 100 -2.73 15.81 -1.65
C PRO A 100 -3.40 14.54 -1.11
N LEU A 101 -4.21 14.70 -0.05
CA LEU A 101 -5.08 13.65 0.46
C LEU A 101 -6.45 13.73 -0.22
N VAL A 102 -6.99 12.56 -0.58
CA VAL A 102 -8.38 12.36 -0.98
C VAL A 102 -9.24 12.13 0.27
N GLN A 103 -10.42 12.78 0.30
CA GLN A 103 -11.42 12.64 1.36
C GLN A 103 -12.30 11.40 1.16
N TRP A 104 -12.85 10.84 2.24
CA TRP A 104 -13.68 9.64 2.20
C TRP A 104 -14.90 9.76 1.27
N ASP A 105 -15.61 10.89 1.29
CA ASP A 105 -16.74 11.16 0.40
C ASP A 105 -16.39 10.99 -1.09
N THR A 106 -15.14 11.25 -1.46
CA THR A 106 -14.67 11.08 -2.83
C THR A 106 -14.47 9.61 -3.19
N LEU A 107 -14.04 8.79 -2.23
CA LEU A 107 -13.88 7.33 -2.39
C LEU A 107 -15.23 6.63 -2.41
N GLU A 108 -16.22 7.10 -1.64
CA GLU A 108 -17.57 6.54 -1.65
C GLU A 108 -18.33 6.88 -2.93
N ARG A 109 -18.12 8.07 -3.49
CA ARG A 109 -18.82 8.52 -4.71
C ARG A 109 -18.52 7.66 -5.95
N VAL A 110 -17.40 6.92 -5.96
CA VAL A 110 -17.08 6.01 -7.06
C VAL A 110 -17.73 4.63 -6.90
N TYR A 111 -18.37 4.34 -5.77
CA TYR A 111 -19.13 3.11 -5.60
C TYR A 111 -20.38 3.07 -6.51
N PRO A 112 -20.75 1.91 -7.07
CA PRO A 112 -19.99 0.65 -7.11
C PRO A 112 -18.99 0.57 -8.27
N ARG A 113 -18.94 1.60 -9.13
CA ARG A 113 -18.16 1.64 -10.37
C ARG A 113 -16.75 2.17 -10.14
N TYR A 114 -15.98 1.43 -9.34
CA TYR A 114 -14.59 1.76 -9.06
C TYR A 114 -13.74 1.79 -10.35
N PRO A 115 -12.76 2.71 -10.45
CA PRO A 115 -11.82 2.69 -11.55
C PRO A 115 -10.94 1.44 -11.49
N THR A 116 -10.59 0.94 -12.67
CA THR A 116 -9.64 -0.16 -12.83
C THR A 116 -8.25 0.38 -13.15
N ILE A 117 -7.23 -0.47 -13.04
CA ILE A 117 -5.86 -0.10 -13.39
C ILE A 117 -5.69 0.25 -14.88
N ASP A 118 -6.61 -0.21 -15.74
CA ASP A 118 -6.59 0.06 -17.18
C ASP A 118 -7.12 1.45 -17.53
N ASP A 119 -7.94 2.03 -16.66
CA ASP A 119 -8.45 3.40 -16.79
C ASP A 119 -7.38 4.46 -16.43
N ILE A 120 -6.27 4.03 -15.81
CA ILE A 120 -5.27 4.92 -15.22
C ILE A 120 -4.06 5.05 -16.13
N LYS A 121 -3.83 6.28 -16.60
CA LYS A 121 -2.63 6.66 -17.36
C LYS A 121 -1.65 7.40 -16.47
N LEU A 122 -0.58 6.71 -16.07
CA LEU A 122 0.47 7.28 -15.23
C LEU A 122 1.58 7.92 -16.07
N ARG A 123 1.94 9.18 -15.80
CA ARG A 123 3.04 9.86 -16.51
C ARG A 123 4.38 9.44 -15.94
N GLN A 124 5.45 9.53 -16.74
CA GLN A 124 6.80 9.16 -16.29
C GLN A 124 7.23 9.92 -15.02
N ASN A 125 6.93 11.22 -14.94
CA ASN A 125 7.27 12.03 -13.77
C ASN A 125 6.47 11.62 -12.52
N ASP A 126 5.25 11.13 -12.69
CA ASP A 126 4.38 10.71 -11.58
C ASP A 126 4.88 9.42 -10.93
N ARG A 127 5.58 8.56 -11.69
CA ARG A 127 6.14 7.31 -11.17
C ARG A 127 7.14 7.54 -10.03
N ASN A 128 7.79 8.71 -10.01
CA ASN A 128 8.74 9.11 -8.98
C ASN A 128 8.09 9.81 -7.77
N CYS A 129 6.78 10.06 -7.81
CA CYS A 129 6.03 10.57 -6.66
C CYS A 129 5.80 9.46 -5.62
N TRP A 130 5.34 9.87 -4.45
CA TRP A 130 5.04 8.99 -3.33
C TRP A 130 3.55 9.04 -3.00
N LEU A 131 3.00 7.89 -2.63
CA LEU A 131 1.64 7.70 -2.19
C LEU A 131 1.65 7.32 -0.71
N ASP A 132 0.98 8.10 0.12
CA ASP A 132 0.84 7.84 1.56
C ASP A 132 -0.43 7.02 1.82
N LEU A 133 -0.26 5.74 2.16
CA LEU A 133 -1.35 4.82 2.41
C LEU A 133 -1.84 4.83 3.86
N ARG A 134 -1.08 5.46 4.77
CA ARG A 134 -1.39 5.48 6.21
C ARG A 134 -2.78 6.02 6.54
N PRO A 135 -3.30 7.07 5.86
CA PRO A 135 -4.66 7.57 6.11
C PRO A 135 -5.76 6.62 5.63
N TYR A 136 -5.45 5.70 4.71
CA TYR A 136 -6.44 4.90 4.00
C TYR A 136 -6.45 3.42 4.40
N ALA A 137 -5.40 2.97 5.07
CA ALA A 137 -5.23 1.58 5.49
C ALA A 137 -6.34 1.15 6.45
N ASN A 138 -6.85 -0.06 6.26
CA ASN A 138 -7.54 -0.77 7.33
C ASN A 138 -6.50 -1.29 8.32
N THR A 139 -6.37 -0.62 9.47
CA THR A 139 -5.39 -0.92 10.53
C THR A 139 -5.84 -2.03 11.49
N ALA A 140 -7.04 -2.60 11.31
CA ALA A 140 -7.55 -3.72 12.10
C ALA A 140 -7.87 -4.94 11.21
N PRO A 141 -6.89 -5.48 10.45
CA PRO A 141 -7.11 -6.71 9.71
C PRO A 141 -7.23 -7.90 10.67
N TYR A 142 -8.09 -8.85 10.33
CA TYR A 142 -8.11 -10.14 11.02
C TYR A 142 -6.82 -10.91 10.72
N THR A 143 -6.20 -11.45 11.76
CA THR A 143 -4.96 -12.22 11.67
C THR A 143 -5.13 -13.52 12.45
N ILE A 144 -4.45 -14.57 11.99
CA ILE A 144 -4.32 -15.85 12.68
C ILE A 144 -2.85 -16.26 12.69
N ASN A 145 -2.46 -17.07 13.66
CA ASN A 145 -1.10 -17.62 13.69
C ASN A 145 -0.93 -18.70 12.61
N GLU A 146 0.26 -18.85 12.04
CA GLU A 146 0.56 -19.90 11.07
C GLU A 146 0.34 -21.32 11.61
N THR A 147 0.45 -21.50 12.94
CA THR A 147 0.20 -22.78 13.63
C THR A 147 -1.28 -23.02 13.96
N ALA A 148 -2.18 -22.08 13.60
CA ALA A 148 -3.60 -22.24 13.85
C ALA A 148 -4.16 -23.45 13.07
N SER A 149 -4.88 -24.32 13.77
CA SER A 149 -5.52 -25.51 13.19
C SER A 149 -6.65 -25.14 12.25
N ILE A 150 -6.72 -25.80 11.09
CA ILE A 150 -7.82 -25.72 10.14
C ILE A 150 -8.78 -26.86 10.47
N GLN A 151 -10.02 -26.51 10.86
CA GLN A 151 -11.08 -27.50 10.98
C GLN A 151 -11.50 -27.94 9.56
N VAL A 152 -11.29 -29.22 9.28
CA VAL A 152 -11.70 -29.90 8.04
C VAL A 152 -13.02 -30.62 8.24
#